data_AF-A0A822G116-F1
#
_entry.id   AF-A0A822G116-F1
#
_cell.length_a   1.000
_cell.length_b   1.000
_cell.length_c   1.000
_cell.angle_alpha   90.00
_cell.angle_beta   90.00
_cell.angle_gamma   90.00
#
_symmetry.space_group_name_H-M   'P 1'
#
loop_
_entity.id
_entity.type
_entity.pdbx_description
1 polymer ?
#
loop_
_entity_poly.entity_id
_entity_poly.type
_entity_poly.pdbx_seq_one_letter_code
_entity_poly.pdbx_strand_id
1 'polypeptide(L)'
;MVAAFKLTDEARFPCMAHRCNTTIETAWNPLDVKNTQFSTFNTAVKDIRKYVQQSGGIQENLEKTIKNTSVTRPWRSYFNVHDSLHTSYEQLLTILRHRNEQHRLYQIDPVLLGAIADLMRSFSLIFDSLEFANVPTFQNVVPSYYMMKNYVQPNKNDLFIIAELKVELLNSLEEKYAPSALI
;
A
#
# COMPACT_ATOMS: atom_id res chain seq x y z
N MET A 1 -15.76 -13.40 -7.14
CA MET A 1 -14.48 -13.50 -6.40
C MET A 1 -13.70 -14.68 -6.95
N VAL A 2 -12.46 -14.48 -7.42
CA VAL A 2 -11.55 -15.61 -7.76
C VAL A 2 -10.93 -16.10 -6.47
N ALA A 3 -11.72 -16.80 -5.66
CA ALA A 3 -11.22 -17.52 -4.50
C ALA A 3 -10.29 -18.64 -4.96
N ALA A 4 -9.37 -19.07 -4.10
CA ALA A 4 -8.57 -20.24 -4.43
C ALA A 4 -9.49 -21.46 -4.46
N PHE A 5 -9.50 -22.22 -5.55
CA PHE A 5 -10.27 -23.46 -5.64
C PHE A 5 -9.46 -24.57 -6.28
N LYS A 6 -9.76 -25.78 -5.83
CA LYS A 6 -9.12 -27.00 -6.31
C LYS A 6 -9.90 -27.50 -7.53
N LEU A 7 -9.22 -27.67 -8.65
CA LEU A 7 -9.79 -28.28 -9.87
C LEU A 7 -9.65 -29.80 -9.81
N THR A 8 -8.47 -30.28 -9.43
CA THR A 8 -8.11 -31.70 -9.27
C THR A 8 -7.20 -31.86 -8.06
N ASP A 9 -6.82 -33.10 -7.71
CA ASP A 9 -5.83 -33.35 -6.66
C ASP A 9 -4.47 -32.68 -6.90
N GLU A 10 -4.17 -32.37 -8.16
CA GLU A 10 -2.89 -31.83 -8.62
C GLU A 10 -2.99 -30.37 -9.09
N ALA A 11 -4.19 -29.90 -9.48
CA ALA A 11 -4.40 -28.55 -10.00
C ALA A 11 -5.22 -27.68 -9.05
N ARG A 12 -4.66 -26.53 -8.66
CA ARG A 12 -5.31 -25.53 -7.81
C ARG A 12 -5.18 -24.15 -8.44
N PHE A 13 -6.31 -23.47 -8.62
CA PHE A 13 -6.28 -22.06 -8.96
C PHE A 13 -5.94 -21.22 -7.72
N PRO A 14 -4.92 -20.35 -7.79
CA PRO A 14 -4.59 -19.46 -6.69
C PRO A 14 -5.63 -18.33 -6.58
N CYS A 15 -5.78 -17.78 -5.37
CA CYS A 15 -6.55 -16.56 -5.18
C CYS A 15 -5.79 -15.37 -5.77
N MET A 16 -6.33 -14.74 -6.81
CA MET A 16 -5.64 -13.64 -7.49
C MET A 16 -5.57 -12.36 -6.65
N ALA A 17 -6.56 -12.12 -5.79
CA ALA A 17 -6.48 -11.04 -4.80
C ALA A 17 -5.33 -11.27 -3.79
N HIS A 18 -5.11 -12.53 -3.39
CA HIS A 18 -3.98 -12.89 -2.54
C HIS A 18 -2.64 -12.69 -3.27
N ARG A 19 -2.51 -13.15 -4.52
CA ARG A 19 -1.32 -12.90 -5.34
C ARG A 19 -1.02 -11.40 -5.51
N CYS A 20 -2.05 -10.56 -5.67
CA CYS A 20 -1.87 -9.12 -5.73
C CYS A 20 -1.30 -8.56 -4.41
N ASN A 21 -1.82 -9.02 -3.26
CA ASN A 21 -1.26 -8.63 -1.96
C ASN A 21 0.20 -9.08 -1.80
N THR A 22 0.50 -10.33 -2.18
CA THR A 22 1.87 -10.86 -2.16
C THR A 22 2.80 -10.05 -3.04
N THR A 23 2.33 -9.60 -4.21
CA THR A 23 3.11 -8.76 -5.14
C THR A 23 3.50 -7.44 -4.45
N ILE A 24 2.56 -6.81 -3.76
CA ILE A 24 2.79 -5.54 -3.08
C ILE A 24 3.80 -5.72 -1.92
N GLU A 25 3.63 -6.74 -1.08
CA GLU A 25 4.58 -7.00 0.02
C GLU A 25 5.97 -7.40 -0.47
N THR A 26 6.03 -8.19 -1.55
CA THR A 26 7.30 -8.63 -2.17
C THR A 26 8.03 -7.47 -2.84
N ALA A 27 7.35 -6.40 -3.23
CA ALA A 27 8.00 -5.18 -3.67
C ALA A 27 8.38 -4.25 -2.50
N TRP A 28 7.47 -4.11 -1.53
CA TRP A 28 7.63 -3.18 -0.41
C TRP A 28 8.78 -3.57 0.51
N ASN A 29 8.84 -4.84 0.93
CA ASN A 29 9.82 -5.29 1.93
C ASN A 29 11.27 -5.23 1.42
N PRO A 30 11.59 -5.68 0.19
CA PRO A 30 12.94 -5.51 -0.34
C PRO A 30 13.35 -4.06 -0.51
N LEU A 31 12.43 -3.17 -0.94
CA LEU A 31 12.74 -1.75 -1.02
C LEU A 31 13.02 -1.16 0.36
N ASP A 32 12.24 -1.53 1.37
CA ASP A 32 12.43 -1.11 2.77
C ASP A 32 13.80 -1.54 3.32
N VAL A 33 14.35 -2.67 2.85
CA VAL A 33 15.70 -3.12 3.23
C VAL A 33 16.80 -2.42 2.43
N LYS A 34 16.58 -2.19 1.13
CA LYS A 34 17.61 -1.65 0.21
C LYS A 34 17.74 -0.13 0.29
N ASN A 35 16.63 0.59 0.45
CA ASN A 35 16.60 2.05 0.44
C ASN A 35 16.47 2.59 1.87
N THR A 36 17.57 3.12 2.40
CA THR A 36 17.63 3.67 3.76
C THR A 36 16.68 4.85 3.98
N GLN A 37 16.45 5.68 2.97
CA GLN A 37 15.52 6.82 3.06
C GLN A 37 14.09 6.31 3.19
N PHE A 38 13.71 5.31 2.40
CA PHE A 38 12.39 4.67 2.48
C PHE A 38 12.18 3.95 3.82
N SER A 39 13.21 3.25 4.30
CA SER A 39 13.20 2.60 5.62
C SER A 39 13.00 3.58 6.78
N THR A 40 13.74 4.70 6.72
CA THR A 40 13.65 5.77 7.72
C THR A 40 12.26 6.40 7.72
N PHE A 41 11.71 6.66 6.52
CA PHE A 41 10.34 7.15 6.36
C PHE A 41 9.30 6.17 6.93
N ASN A 42 9.38 4.88 6.59
CA ASN A 42 8.46 3.85 7.07
C ASN A 42 8.52 3.70 8.60
N THR A 43 9.71 3.80 9.17
CA THR A 43 9.93 3.78 10.62
C THR A 43 9.29 5.01 11.27
N ALA A 44 9.51 6.21 10.73
CA ALA A 44 8.91 7.44 11.24
C ALA A 44 7.37 7.40 11.17
N VAL A 45 6.80 6.90 10.08
CA VAL A 45 5.35 6.69 9.90
C VAL A 45 4.80 5.73 10.96
N LYS A 46 5.52 4.63 11.25
CA LYS A 46 5.13 3.67 12.28
C LYS A 46 5.20 4.29 13.68
N ASP A 47 6.25 5.04 13.97
CA ASP A 47 6.49 5.65 15.27
C ASP A 47 5.48 6.76 15.56
N ILE A 48 5.19 7.64 14.60
CA ILE A 48 4.18 8.67 14.80
C ILE A 48 2.80 8.04 15.01
N ARG A 49 2.45 7.00 14.25
CA ARG A 49 1.18 6.29 14.43
C ARG A 49 1.07 5.72 15.83
N LYS A 50 2.13 5.04 16.30
CA LYS A 50 2.19 4.48 17.65
C LYS A 50 2.04 5.58 18.70
N TYR A 51 2.74 6.70 18.54
CA TYR A 51 2.65 7.83 19.46
C TYR A 51 1.24 8.42 19.53
N VAL A 52 0.59 8.65 18.39
CA VAL A 52 -0.77 9.22 18.33
C VAL A 52 -1.82 8.27 18.93
N GLN A 53 -1.61 6.96 18.83
CA GLN A 53 -2.50 5.96 19.45
C GLN A 53 -2.30 5.82 20.95
N GLN A 54 -1.07 5.98 21.43
CA GLN A 54 -0.73 5.86 22.85
C GLN A 54 -0.99 7.15 23.62
N SER A 55 -0.86 8.29 22.96
CA SER A 55 -1.04 9.60 23.56
C SER A 55 -2.51 10.00 23.53
N GLY A 56 -3.14 9.98 24.70
CA GLY A 56 -4.53 10.43 24.86
C GLY A 56 -4.78 11.83 24.30
N GLY A 57 -5.99 12.02 23.75
CA GLY A 57 -6.46 13.31 23.24
C GLY A 57 -5.76 13.82 21.97
N ILE A 58 -4.96 13.00 21.25
CA ILE A 58 -4.50 13.39 19.90
C ILE A 58 -5.52 12.95 18.86
N GLN A 59 -5.88 11.65 18.85
CA GLN A 59 -6.85 11.06 17.92
C GLN A 59 -8.18 11.84 17.85
N GLU A 60 -8.68 12.31 18.99
CA GLU A 60 -9.96 13.04 19.13
C GLU A 60 -9.93 14.44 18.50
N ASN A 61 -8.73 15.02 18.37
CA ASN A 61 -8.54 16.37 17.82
C ASN A 61 -8.16 16.35 16.33
N LEU A 62 -8.09 15.17 15.71
CA LEU A 62 -7.84 15.03 14.28
C LEU A 62 -9.17 14.89 13.55
N GLU A 63 -9.32 15.62 12.44
CA GLU A 63 -10.47 15.48 11.53
C GLU A 63 -10.58 14.07 10.97
N LYS A 64 -9.44 13.42 10.72
CA LYS A 64 -9.36 12.03 10.30
C LYS A 64 -8.48 11.23 11.25
N THR A 65 -9.10 10.23 11.88
CA THR A 65 -8.43 9.20 12.68
C THR A 65 -7.32 8.53 11.88
N ILE A 66 -6.10 8.55 12.44
CA ILE A 66 -4.97 7.80 11.88
C ILE A 66 -5.27 6.30 11.99
N LYS A 67 -5.37 5.65 10.84
CA LYS A 67 -5.78 4.25 10.75
C LYS A 67 -4.65 3.30 11.17
N ASN A 68 -5.06 2.11 11.60
CA ASN A 68 -4.13 1.02 11.91
C ASN A 68 -3.81 0.17 10.68
N THR A 69 -2.65 -0.49 10.73
CA THR A 69 -2.28 -1.49 9.73
C THR A 69 -3.07 -2.77 9.96
N SER A 70 -3.69 -3.30 8.90
CA SER A 70 -4.32 -4.62 8.92
C SER A 70 -3.47 -5.63 8.14
N VAL A 71 -3.12 -6.75 8.76
CA VAL A 71 -2.27 -7.80 8.16
C VAL A 71 -2.95 -8.48 6.96
N THR A 72 -4.28 -8.51 6.93
CA THR A 72 -5.03 -9.28 5.91
C THR A 72 -5.06 -8.64 4.52
N ARG A 73 -4.82 -7.32 4.40
CA ARG A 73 -4.88 -6.57 3.14
C ARG A 73 -3.80 -5.48 3.10
N PRO A 74 -2.55 -5.83 2.73
CA PRO A 74 -1.41 -4.91 2.65
C PRO A 74 -1.69 -3.60 1.92
N TRP A 75 -2.32 -3.63 0.73
CA TRP A 75 -2.62 -2.40 -0.01
C TRP A 75 -3.55 -1.45 0.76
N ARG A 76 -4.58 -1.98 1.45
CA ARG A 76 -5.51 -1.17 2.25
C ARG A 76 -4.79 -0.58 3.45
N SER A 77 -3.92 -1.37 4.06
CA SER A 77 -3.11 -0.96 5.19
C SER A 77 -2.19 0.21 4.80
N TYR A 78 -1.43 0.07 3.70
CA TYR A 78 -0.58 1.13 3.19
C TYR A 78 -1.39 2.35 2.77
N PHE A 79 -2.46 2.17 2.00
CA PHE A 79 -3.35 3.27 1.61
C PHE A 79 -3.89 4.02 2.83
N ASN A 80 -4.59 3.35 3.74
CA ASN A 80 -5.29 4.00 4.84
C ASN A 80 -4.34 4.72 5.80
N VAL A 81 -3.16 4.16 6.07
CA VAL A 81 -2.17 4.79 6.95
C VAL A 81 -1.62 6.06 6.31
N HIS A 82 -1.16 5.97 5.06
CA HIS A 82 -0.54 7.12 4.39
C HIS A 82 -1.57 8.20 4.06
N ASP A 83 -2.77 7.83 3.62
CA ASP A 83 -3.87 8.75 3.32
C ASP A 83 -4.41 9.45 4.58
N SER A 84 -4.56 8.74 5.70
CA SER A 84 -4.99 9.36 6.97
C SER A 84 -3.92 10.29 7.56
N LEU A 85 -2.64 9.92 7.47
CA LEU A 85 -1.54 10.79 7.89
C LEU A 85 -1.41 12.02 7.00
N HIS A 86 -1.51 11.85 5.67
CA HIS A 86 -1.46 12.96 4.72
C HIS A 86 -2.59 13.97 4.95
N THR A 87 -3.82 13.48 5.08
CA THR A 87 -5.00 14.33 5.32
C THR A 87 -4.87 15.11 6.63
N SER A 88 -4.39 14.45 7.69
CA SER A 88 -4.29 15.03 9.03
C SER A 88 -2.93 15.70 9.30
N TYR A 89 -2.04 15.84 8.30
CA TYR A 89 -0.64 16.22 8.51
C TYR A 89 -0.50 17.60 9.16
N GLU A 90 -1.18 18.62 8.63
CA GLU A 90 -1.12 19.99 9.13
C GLU A 90 -1.72 20.14 10.53
N GLN A 91 -2.84 19.44 10.79
CA GLN A 91 -3.47 19.40 12.11
C GLN A 91 -2.55 18.70 13.12
N LEU A 92 -1.96 17.57 12.72
CA LEU A 92 -1.03 16.82 13.55
C LEU A 92 0.22 17.63 13.87
N LEU A 93 0.78 18.35 12.89
CA LEU A 93 1.90 19.26 13.08
C LEU A 93 1.57 20.35 14.11
N THR A 94 0.38 20.92 14.05
CA THR A 94 -0.09 21.93 15.00
C THR A 94 -0.20 21.37 16.41
N ILE A 95 -0.83 20.20 16.59
CA ILE A 95 -0.95 19.52 17.88
C ILE A 95 0.42 19.18 18.47
N LEU A 96 1.33 18.65 17.65
CA LEU A 96 2.67 18.28 18.10
C LEU A 96 3.52 19.50 18.45
N ARG A 97 3.38 20.62 17.74
CA ARG A 97 4.01 21.90 18.12
C ARG A 97 3.55 22.37 19.49
N HIS A 98 2.25 22.32 19.78
CA HIS A 98 1.73 22.67 21.11
C HIS A 98 2.25 21.74 22.22
N ARG A 99 2.62 20.51 21.87
CA ARG A 99 3.18 19.52 22.80
C ARG A 99 4.73 19.48 22.81
N ASN A 100 5.42 20.33 22.05
CA ASN A 100 6.88 20.30 21.84
C ASN A 100 7.43 18.98 21.26
N GLU A 101 6.61 18.26 20.49
CA GLU A 101 6.91 16.93 19.93
C GLU A 101 6.99 16.95 18.39
N GLN A 102 7.13 18.14 17.77
CA GLN A 102 7.19 18.30 16.31
C GLN A 102 8.35 17.56 15.64
N HIS A 103 9.42 17.26 16.40
CA HIS A 103 10.60 16.55 15.91
C HIS A 103 10.27 15.16 15.34
N ARG A 104 9.15 14.55 15.77
CA ARG A 104 8.68 13.24 15.28
C ARG A 104 8.25 13.25 13.81
N LEU A 105 7.95 14.42 13.25
CA LEU A 105 7.54 14.56 11.85
C LEU A 105 8.70 14.88 10.90
N TYR A 106 9.92 15.13 11.40
CA TYR A 106 11.03 15.62 10.57
C TYR A 106 11.45 14.64 9.46
N GLN A 107 11.22 13.35 9.67
CA GLN A 107 11.54 12.29 8.71
C GLN A 107 10.34 11.88 7.85
N ILE A 108 9.21 12.58 7.98
CA ILE A 108 7.98 12.30 7.23
C ILE A 108 7.82 13.37 6.16
N ASP A 109 8.02 12.98 4.91
CA ASP A 109 7.74 13.83 3.76
C ASP A 109 6.23 13.74 3.41
N PRO A 110 5.45 14.84 3.54
CA PRO A 110 4.04 14.84 3.20
C PRO A 110 3.78 14.60 1.71
N VAL A 111 4.69 15.01 0.83
CA VAL A 111 4.56 14.77 -0.62
C VAL A 111 4.69 13.28 -0.90
N LEU A 112 5.63 12.60 -0.24
CA LEU A 112 5.79 11.15 -0.34
C LEU A 112 4.60 10.39 0.25
N LEU A 113 4.03 10.85 1.38
CA LEU A 113 2.80 10.28 1.95
C LEU A 113 1.66 10.30 0.93
N GLY A 114 1.43 11.46 0.29
CA GLY A 114 0.41 11.62 -0.74
C GLY A 114 0.65 10.71 -1.95
N ALA A 115 1.89 10.67 -2.44
CA ALA A 115 2.25 9.85 -3.60
C ALA A 115 2.08 8.34 -3.35
N ILE A 116 2.43 7.85 -2.15
CA ILE A 116 2.18 6.45 -1.76
C ILE A 116 0.68 6.18 -1.65
N ALA A 117 -0.08 7.09 -1.05
CA ALA A 117 -1.52 6.95 -0.94
C ALA A 117 -2.19 6.88 -2.32
N ASP A 118 -1.80 7.74 -3.26
CA ASP A 118 -2.34 7.75 -4.62
C ASP A 118 -1.96 6.48 -5.41
N LEU A 119 -0.72 6.01 -5.28
CA LEU A 119 -0.29 4.73 -5.85
C LEU A 119 -1.14 3.58 -5.32
N MET A 120 -1.29 3.48 -3.99
CA MET A 120 -2.07 2.41 -3.36
C MET A 120 -3.57 2.53 -3.64
N ARG A 121 -4.09 3.74 -3.83
CA ARG A 121 -5.49 3.98 -4.24
C ARG A 121 -5.77 3.35 -5.60
N SER A 122 -4.81 3.34 -6.51
CA SER A 122 -4.98 2.72 -7.84
C SER A 122 -5.25 1.20 -7.76
N PHE A 123 -4.78 0.54 -6.70
CA PHE A 123 -5.06 -0.87 -6.45
C PHE A 123 -6.49 -1.12 -5.95
N SER A 124 -7.21 -0.13 -5.41
CA SER A 124 -8.57 -0.34 -4.92
C SER A 124 -9.50 -0.85 -6.02
N LEU A 125 -9.43 -0.24 -7.20
CA LEU A 125 -10.23 -0.60 -8.39
C LEU A 125 -9.94 -2.04 -8.84
N ILE A 126 -8.69 -2.48 -8.74
CA ILE A 126 -8.29 -3.85 -9.09
C ILE A 126 -8.91 -4.83 -8.10
N PHE A 127 -8.78 -4.58 -6.80
CA PHE A 127 -9.37 -5.45 -5.79
C PHE A 127 -10.89 -5.49 -5.86
N ASP A 128 -11.55 -4.36 -6.12
CA ASP A 128 -13.00 -4.31 -6.30
C ASP A 128 -13.44 -5.17 -7.51
N SER A 129 -12.65 -5.16 -8.59
CA SER A 129 -12.92 -5.97 -9.80
C SER A 129 -12.68 -7.48 -9.62
N LEU A 130 -11.75 -7.87 -8.74
CA LEU A 130 -11.36 -9.27 -8.50
C LEU A 130 -12.21 -9.93 -7.41
N GLU A 131 -12.65 -9.15 -6.41
CA GLU A 131 -13.35 -9.64 -5.22
C GLU A 131 -14.88 -9.54 -5.31
N PHE A 132 -15.44 -8.94 -6.37
CA PHE A 132 -16.90 -8.80 -6.51
C PHE A 132 -17.61 -10.16 -6.38
N ALA A 133 -18.50 -10.28 -5.39
CA ALA A 133 -19.09 -11.58 -5.02
C ALA A 133 -20.22 -12.02 -5.98
N ASN A 134 -20.91 -11.06 -6.60
CA ASN A 134 -22.17 -11.31 -7.32
C ASN A 134 -22.01 -11.44 -8.84
N VAL A 135 -20.79 -11.38 -9.36
CA VAL A 135 -20.52 -11.55 -10.80
C VAL A 135 -19.30 -12.46 -10.99
N PRO A 136 -19.18 -13.16 -12.13
CA PRO A 136 -17.93 -13.83 -12.49
C PRO A 136 -16.79 -12.80 -12.49
N THR A 137 -15.66 -13.13 -11.86
CA THR A 137 -14.48 -12.24 -11.81
C THR A 137 -13.21 -12.87 -12.38
N PHE A 138 -13.27 -14.11 -12.85
CA PHE A 138 -12.12 -14.81 -13.43
C PHE A 138 -11.62 -14.14 -14.72
N GLN A 139 -12.54 -13.69 -15.56
CA GLN A 139 -12.23 -12.96 -16.78
C GLN A 139 -11.53 -11.61 -16.50
N ASN A 140 -11.62 -11.09 -15.27
CA ASN A 140 -10.99 -9.83 -14.89
C ASN A 140 -9.51 -10.00 -14.51
N VAL A 141 -9.00 -11.23 -14.39
CA VAL A 141 -7.61 -11.50 -13.96
C VAL A 141 -6.59 -10.93 -14.94
N VAL A 142 -6.74 -11.22 -16.23
CA VAL A 142 -5.83 -10.72 -17.28
C VAL A 142 -5.95 -9.20 -17.46
N PRO A 143 -7.16 -8.60 -17.55
CA PRO A 143 -7.31 -7.14 -17.54
C PRO A 143 -6.68 -6.49 -16.30
N SER A 144 -6.88 -7.06 -15.11
CA SER A 144 -6.29 -6.58 -13.86
C SER A 144 -4.76 -6.55 -13.91
N TYR A 145 -4.13 -7.57 -14.50
CA TYR A 145 -2.68 -7.60 -14.72
C TYR A 145 -2.21 -6.41 -15.57
N TYR A 146 -2.84 -6.15 -16.71
CA TYR A 146 -2.45 -5.04 -17.57
C TYR A 146 -2.74 -3.67 -16.93
N MET A 147 -3.83 -3.54 -16.16
CA MET A 147 -4.11 -2.34 -15.38
C MET A 147 -3.04 -2.09 -14.32
N MET A 148 -2.67 -3.12 -13.54
CA MET A 148 -1.57 -3.03 -12.58
C MET A 148 -0.27 -2.62 -13.26
N LYS A 149 0.08 -3.29 -14.36
CA LYS A 149 1.29 -3.00 -15.14
C LYS A 149 1.35 -1.54 -15.59
N ASN A 150 0.22 -0.97 -16.00
CA ASN A 150 0.10 0.43 -16.37
C ASN A 150 0.29 1.37 -15.16
N TYR A 151 -0.34 1.08 -14.02
CA TYR A 151 -0.20 1.89 -12.80
C TYR A 151 1.22 1.90 -12.23
N VAL A 152 1.94 0.79 -12.38
CA VAL A 152 3.30 0.64 -11.84
C VAL A 152 4.39 0.95 -12.88
N GLN A 153 4.05 1.48 -14.06
CA GLN A 153 5.08 2.00 -14.96
C GLN A 153 5.75 3.24 -14.33
N PRO A 154 7.08 3.25 -14.18
CA PRO A 154 7.80 4.45 -13.74
C PRO A 154 7.62 5.60 -14.74
N ASN A 155 7.35 6.78 -14.22
CA ASN A 155 7.23 8.02 -14.97
C ASN A 155 8.38 8.96 -14.58
N LYS A 156 8.81 9.82 -15.50
CA LYS A 156 9.84 10.85 -15.28
C LYS A 156 9.47 11.85 -14.18
N ASN A 157 8.18 12.01 -13.91
CA ASN A 157 7.66 12.91 -12.89
C ASN A 157 7.49 12.23 -11.51
N ASP A 158 7.80 10.94 -11.40
CA ASP A 158 7.70 10.25 -10.11
C ASP A 158 8.80 10.72 -9.16
N LEU A 159 8.47 10.79 -7.87
CA LEU A 159 9.49 10.90 -6.83
C LEU A 159 10.44 9.70 -6.91
N PHE A 160 11.71 9.90 -6.58
CA PHE A 160 12.73 8.86 -6.65
C PHE A 160 12.30 7.54 -5.98
N ILE A 161 11.82 7.61 -4.73
CA ILE A 161 11.34 6.44 -3.97
C ILE A 161 10.11 5.78 -4.64
N ILE A 162 9.21 6.57 -5.23
CA ILE A 162 8.03 6.04 -5.94
C ILE A 162 8.45 5.32 -7.21
N ALA A 163 9.40 5.87 -7.96
CA ALA A 163 9.94 5.23 -9.16
C ALA A 163 10.59 3.88 -8.81
N GLU A 164 11.39 3.82 -7.74
CA GLU A 164 11.97 2.56 -7.26
C GLU A 164 10.91 1.56 -6.79
N LEU A 165 9.90 2.01 -6.04
CA LEU A 165 8.79 1.16 -5.61
C LEU A 165 8.01 0.61 -6.80
N LYS A 166 7.77 1.43 -7.83
CA LYS A 166 7.13 1.01 -9.08
C LYS A 166 7.97 -0.03 -9.83
N VAL A 167 9.29 0.12 -9.87
CA VAL A 167 10.19 -0.89 -10.45
C VAL A 167 10.11 -2.22 -9.70
N GLU A 168 10.19 -2.20 -8.37
CA GLU A 168 10.08 -3.42 -7.55
C GLU A 168 8.68 -4.06 -7.66
N LEU A 169 7.62 -3.25 -7.75
CA LEU A 169 6.26 -3.72 -8.01
C LEU A 169 6.13 -4.37 -9.38
N LEU A 170 6.73 -3.78 -10.42
CA LEU A 170 6.72 -4.35 -11.75
C LEU A 170 7.45 -5.70 -11.78
N ASN A 171 8.64 -5.77 -11.17
CA ASN A 171 9.40 -7.03 -11.05
C ASN A 171 8.58 -8.10 -10.31
N SER A 172 7.98 -7.73 -9.19
CA SER A 172 7.17 -8.66 -8.41
C SER A 172 5.89 -9.09 -9.14
N LEU A 173 5.28 -8.19 -9.94
CA LEU A 173 4.10 -8.49 -10.73
C LEU A 173 4.42 -9.56 -11.79
N GLU A 174 5.56 -9.43 -12.47
CA GLU A 174 6.01 -10.41 -13.46
C GLU A 174 6.34 -11.78 -12.81
N GLU A 175 6.95 -11.78 -11.63
CA GLU A 175 7.35 -13.03 -10.95
C GLU A 175 6.15 -13.74 -10.29
N LYS A 176 5.28 -13.00 -9.61
CA LYS A 176 4.27 -13.55 -8.70
C LYS A 176 2.83 -13.49 -9.23
N TYR A 177 2.53 -12.63 -10.21
CA TYR A 177 1.17 -12.45 -10.71
C TYR A 177 1.00 -12.88 -12.17
N ALA A 178 2.05 -12.78 -13.00
CA ALA A 178 1.95 -12.98 -14.44
C ALA A 178 1.19 -14.26 -14.83
N PRO A 179 0.36 -14.22 -15.90
CA PRO A 179 -0.39 -15.38 -16.36
C PRO A 179 0.48 -16.56 -16.77
N SER A 180 1.72 -16.32 -17.20
CA SER A 180 2.71 -17.37 -17.47
C SER A 180 3.11 -18.17 -16.23
N ALA A 181 2.94 -17.59 -15.03
CA ALA A 181 3.13 -18.27 -13.74
C ALA A 181 1.85 -18.96 -13.24
N LEU A 182 0.83 -19.10 -14.08
CA LEU A 182 -0.43 -19.84 -13.82
C LEU A 182 -0.56 -21.12 -14.66
N ILE A 183 0.42 -21.41 -15.52
CA ILE A 183 0.49 -22.61 -16.38
C ILE A 183 1.54 -23.56 -15.83
#